data_AF-A0A1M5TMR8-F1
#
_entry.id   AF-A0A1M5TMR8-F1
#
_cell.length_a   1.000
_cell.length_b   1.000
_cell.length_c   1.000
_cell.angle_alpha   90.00
_cell.angle_beta   90.00
_cell.angle_gamma   90.00
#
_symmetry.space_group_name_H-M   'P 1'
#
loop_
_entity.id
_entity.type
_entity.pdbx_description
1 polymer ?
#
loop_
_entity_poly.entity_id
_entity_poly.type
_entity_poly.pdbx_seq_one_letter_code
_entity_poly.pdbx_strand_id
1 'polypeptide(L)'
;MNEIKSRYASFRDYIVYKKTIKNKIEEDIKKLKEEIDNLKIQEDTFTKAKILLEESSAYAREQIKYQFEIMVTKALQFITGENIEFKIEFEQKRGRPEASFYVITKLDDESEVKNSPEESRGGGIIDIISLTLKYCMLQTHNPPIEGPFILDEPAKHVSEQYIVNVGNFLKEINSTFNRQIIMVTHNTHLSEISDKRYVVSMENGISITKEYDIEQN
;
A
#
# COMPACT_ATOMS: atom_id res chain seq x y z
N MET A 1 81.98 -6.05 -39.29
CA MET A 1 81.93 -6.18 -37.81
C MET A 1 80.92 -5.21 -37.17
N ASN A 2 80.83 -3.95 -37.62
CA ASN A 2 79.84 -2.98 -37.10
C ASN A 2 78.38 -3.30 -37.44
N GLU A 3 78.12 -3.84 -38.64
CA GLU A 3 76.77 -4.17 -39.11
C GLU A 3 76.14 -5.33 -38.32
N ILE A 4 76.95 -6.34 -37.96
CA ILE A 4 76.54 -7.47 -37.11
C ILE A 4 76.22 -7.00 -35.69
N LYS A 5 77.03 -6.08 -35.13
CA LYS A 5 76.77 -5.48 -33.81
C LYS A 5 75.48 -4.66 -33.79
N SER A 6 75.21 -3.89 -34.85
CA SER A 6 73.98 -3.11 -35.02
C SER A 6 72.75 -4.01 -35.08
N ARG A 7 72.79 -5.08 -35.91
CA ARG A 7 71.71 -6.07 -36.00
C ARG A 7 71.46 -6.80 -34.69
N TYR A 8 72.51 -7.15 -33.95
CA TYR A 8 72.38 -7.77 -32.63
C TYR A 8 71.69 -6.82 -31.62
N ALA A 9 72.07 -5.53 -31.61
CA ALA A 9 71.44 -4.54 -30.75
C ALA A 9 69.94 -4.36 -31.07
N SER A 10 69.58 -4.26 -32.36
CA SER A 10 68.17 -4.14 -32.75
C SER A 10 67.34 -5.38 -32.38
N PHE A 11 67.91 -6.58 -32.51
CA PHE A 11 67.22 -7.82 -32.10
C PHE A 11 67.07 -7.91 -30.58
N ARG A 12 68.10 -7.50 -29.81
CA ARG A 12 68.03 -7.43 -28.35
C ARG A 12 66.92 -6.48 -27.91
N ASP A 13 66.87 -5.27 -28.46
CA ASP A 13 65.86 -4.26 -28.10
C ASP A 13 64.45 -4.71 -28.47
N TYR A 14 64.29 -5.38 -29.62
CA TYR A 14 63.03 -5.99 -30.02
C TYR A 14 62.57 -7.10 -29.05
N ILE A 15 63.49 -7.97 -28.60
CA ILE A 15 63.18 -9.01 -27.60
C ILE A 15 62.77 -8.38 -26.26
N VAL A 16 63.48 -7.34 -25.82
CA VAL A 16 63.15 -6.60 -24.58
C VAL A 16 61.76 -5.98 -24.70
N TYR A 17 61.46 -5.29 -25.80
CA TYR A 17 60.14 -4.71 -26.06
C TYR A 17 59.01 -5.75 -26.04
N LYS A 18 59.20 -6.89 -26.72
CA LYS A 18 58.21 -7.99 -26.72
C LYS A 18 58.04 -8.59 -25.32
N LYS A 19 59.10 -8.70 -24.52
CA LYS A 19 59.02 -9.16 -23.13
C LYS A 19 58.23 -8.19 -22.25
N THR A 20 58.40 -6.89 -22.42
CA THR A 20 57.61 -5.87 -21.70
C THR A 20 56.13 -5.96 -22.04
N ILE A 21 55.79 -6.09 -23.33
CA ILE A 21 54.39 -6.28 -23.75
C ILE A 21 53.81 -7.55 -23.13
N LYS A 22 54.55 -8.67 -23.18
CA LYS A 22 54.11 -9.93 -22.58
C LYS A 22 53.79 -9.75 -21.08
N ASN A 23 54.70 -9.16 -20.31
CA ASN A 23 54.49 -8.95 -18.88
C ASN A 23 53.26 -8.07 -18.61
N LYS A 24 53.06 -7.01 -19.39
CA LYS A 24 51.89 -6.14 -19.26
C LYS A 24 50.58 -6.89 -19.56
N ILE A 25 50.55 -7.70 -20.62
CA ILE A 25 49.38 -8.54 -20.94
C ILE A 25 49.12 -9.55 -19.82
N GLU A 26 50.16 -10.15 -19.24
CA GLU A 26 50.02 -11.09 -18.11
C GLU A 26 49.44 -10.39 -16.86
N GLU A 27 49.87 -9.16 -16.55
CA GLU A 27 49.29 -8.34 -15.49
C GLU A 27 47.83 -7.97 -15.76
N ASP A 28 47.51 -7.56 -16.99
CA ASP A 28 46.15 -7.18 -17.39
C ASP A 28 45.20 -8.39 -17.32
N ILE A 29 45.66 -9.58 -17.76
CA ILE A 29 44.91 -10.84 -17.62
C ILE A 29 44.63 -11.14 -16.14
N LYS A 30 45.62 -10.93 -15.27
CA LYS A 30 45.45 -11.17 -13.83
C LYS A 30 44.39 -10.24 -13.24
N LYS A 31 44.48 -8.94 -13.53
CA LYS A 31 43.50 -7.93 -13.07
C LYS A 31 42.09 -8.23 -13.56
N LEU A 32 41.95 -8.55 -14.85
CA LEU A 32 40.64 -8.88 -15.43
C LEU A 32 40.03 -10.14 -14.81
N LYS A 33 40.86 -11.14 -14.45
CA LYS A 33 40.38 -12.32 -13.72
C LYS A 33 39.87 -11.98 -12.33
N GLU A 34 40.64 -11.18 -11.58
CA GLU A 34 40.22 -10.69 -10.25
C GLU A 34 38.93 -9.87 -10.34
N GLU A 35 38.77 -9.05 -11.39
CA GLU A 35 37.56 -8.28 -11.64
C GLU A 35 36.36 -9.18 -11.98
N ILE A 36 36.54 -10.18 -12.83
CA ILE A 36 35.50 -11.18 -13.15
C ILE A 36 35.05 -11.91 -11.88
N ASP A 37 35.97 -12.31 -11.02
CA ASP A 37 35.63 -13.01 -9.78
C ASP A 37 34.88 -12.09 -8.80
N ASN A 38 35.26 -10.82 -8.71
CA ASN A 38 34.51 -9.82 -7.93
C ASN A 38 33.10 -9.58 -8.48
N LEU A 39 32.95 -9.47 -9.80
CA LEU A 39 31.65 -9.28 -10.44
C LEU A 39 30.72 -10.47 -10.19
N LYS A 40 31.24 -11.70 -10.20
CA LYS A 40 30.45 -12.91 -9.85
C LYS A 40 29.96 -12.88 -8.41
N ILE A 41 30.80 -12.44 -7.47
CA ILE A 41 30.41 -12.29 -6.06
C ILE A 41 29.30 -11.24 -5.91
N GLN A 42 29.40 -10.13 -6.64
CA GLN A 42 28.38 -9.09 -6.64
C GLN A 42 27.06 -9.58 -7.27
N GLU A 43 27.13 -10.29 -8.39
CA GLU A 43 25.96 -10.90 -9.05
C GLU A 43 25.21 -11.84 -8.11
N ASP A 44 25.93 -12.73 -7.42
CA ASP A 44 25.35 -13.64 -6.42
C ASP A 44 24.70 -12.87 -5.27
N THR A 45 25.37 -11.83 -4.77
CA THR A 45 24.84 -10.97 -3.69
C THR A 45 23.56 -10.26 -4.12
N PHE A 46 23.53 -9.67 -5.31
CA PHE A 46 22.35 -8.98 -5.83
C PHE A 46 21.21 -9.94 -6.15
N THR A 47 21.52 -11.15 -6.62
CA THR A 47 20.51 -12.20 -6.86
C THR A 47 19.84 -12.59 -5.55
N LYS A 48 20.62 -12.82 -4.49
CA LYS A 48 20.09 -13.13 -3.16
C LYS A 48 19.28 -11.96 -2.58
N ALA A 49 19.77 -10.73 -2.71
CA ALA A 49 19.06 -9.54 -2.26
C ALA A 49 17.72 -9.36 -2.99
N LYS A 50 17.70 -9.59 -4.31
CA LYS A 50 16.48 -9.55 -5.12
C LYS A 50 15.44 -10.55 -4.60
N ILE A 51 15.83 -11.82 -4.43
CA ILE A 51 14.93 -12.87 -3.92
C ILE A 51 14.38 -12.48 -2.55
N LEU A 52 15.25 -12.02 -1.64
CA LEU A 52 14.83 -11.58 -0.30
C LEU A 52 13.78 -10.46 -0.37
N LEU A 53 13.98 -9.45 -1.22
CA LEU A 53 13.06 -8.33 -1.38
C LEU A 53 11.74 -8.75 -2.03
N GLU A 54 11.78 -9.66 -3.00
CA GLU A 54 10.58 -10.21 -3.65
C GLU A 54 9.71 -10.99 -2.65
N GLU A 55 10.33 -11.89 -1.87
CA GLU A 55 9.65 -12.67 -0.82
C GLU A 55 9.12 -11.75 0.30
N SER A 56 9.92 -10.77 0.74
CA SER A 56 9.50 -9.80 1.76
C SER A 56 8.30 -8.97 1.30
N SER A 57 8.28 -8.55 0.03
CA SER A 57 7.18 -7.80 -0.57
C SER A 57 5.93 -8.64 -0.75
N ALA A 58 6.06 -9.92 -1.12
CA ALA A 58 4.94 -10.85 -1.20
C ALA A 58 4.32 -11.07 0.19
N TYR A 59 5.14 -11.36 1.20
CA TYR A 59 4.72 -11.55 2.58
C TYR A 59 4.03 -10.30 3.15
N ALA A 60 4.61 -9.12 2.97
CA ALA A 60 4.02 -7.87 3.44
C ALA A 60 2.64 -7.60 2.83
N ARG A 61 2.47 -7.87 1.52
CA ARG A 61 1.17 -7.75 0.84
C ARG A 61 0.13 -8.72 1.38
N GLU A 62 0.52 -9.96 1.68
CA GLU A 62 -0.38 -10.95 2.27
C GLU A 62 -0.83 -10.56 3.68
N GLN A 63 0.08 -10.06 4.52
CA GLN A 63 -0.25 -9.56 5.85
C GLN A 63 -1.23 -8.38 5.81
N ILE A 64 -0.96 -7.39 4.96
CA ILE A 64 -1.84 -6.22 4.78
C ILE A 64 -3.20 -6.67 4.26
N LYS A 65 -3.24 -7.56 3.27
CA LYS A 65 -4.49 -8.14 2.75
C LYS A 65 -5.31 -8.77 3.87
N TYR A 66 -4.72 -9.64 4.67
CA TYR A 66 -5.41 -10.32 5.75
C TYR A 66 -6.00 -9.33 6.78
N GLN A 67 -5.21 -8.31 7.16
CA GLN A 67 -5.69 -7.27 8.08
C GLN A 67 -6.85 -6.46 7.50
N PHE A 68 -6.78 -6.10 6.21
CA PHE A 68 -7.83 -5.35 5.52
C PHE A 68 -9.10 -6.20 5.42
N GLU A 69 -8.99 -7.47 5.04
CA GLU A 69 -10.12 -8.40 4.99
C GLU A 69 -10.84 -8.47 6.33
N ILE A 70 -10.11 -8.62 7.45
CA ILE A 70 -10.70 -8.67 8.78
C ILE A 70 -11.40 -7.35 9.14
N MET A 71 -10.73 -6.21 8.95
CA MET A 71 -11.27 -4.92 9.36
C MET A 71 -12.54 -4.57 8.57
N VAL A 72 -12.50 -4.75 7.24
CA VAL A 72 -13.66 -4.47 6.38
C VAL A 72 -14.79 -5.46 6.67
N THR A 73 -14.50 -6.74 6.89
CA THR A 73 -15.50 -7.74 7.29
C THR A 73 -16.19 -7.34 8.60
N LYS A 74 -15.41 -6.98 9.63
CA LYS A 74 -15.97 -6.55 10.92
C LYS A 74 -16.83 -5.29 10.79
N ALA A 75 -16.36 -4.30 10.04
CA ALA A 75 -17.13 -3.06 9.82
C ALA A 75 -18.45 -3.34 9.10
N LEU A 76 -18.41 -4.17 8.06
CA LEU A 76 -19.60 -4.60 7.33
C LEU A 76 -20.59 -5.31 8.25
N GLN A 77 -20.14 -6.34 8.98
CA GLN A 77 -20.98 -7.09 9.92
C GLN A 77 -21.54 -6.21 11.04
N PHE A 78 -20.75 -5.28 11.57
CA PHE A 78 -21.20 -4.34 12.60
C PHE A 78 -22.28 -3.39 12.09
N ILE A 79 -22.12 -2.86 10.87
CA ILE A 79 -23.03 -1.86 10.33
C ILE A 79 -24.32 -2.49 9.81
N THR A 80 -24.22 -3.60 9.07
CA THR A 80 -25.37 -4.25 8.42
C THR A 80 -26.05 -5.28 9.30
N GLY A 81 -25.35 -5.87 10.27
CA GLY A 81 -25.82 -7.02 11.05
C GLY A 81 -25.87 -8.33 10.25
N GLU A 82 -25.42 -8.33 9.00
CA GLU A 82 -25.44 -9.50 8.11
C GLU A 82 -24.15 -10.32 8.24
N ASN A 83 -24.25 -11.63 8.00
CA ASN A 83 -23.07 -12.51 7.95
C ASN A 83 -22.37 -12.41 6.58
N ILE A 84 -21.64 -11.31 6.40
CA ILE A 84 -20.89 -11.01 5.18
C ILE A 84 -19.39 -10.93 5.44
N GLU A 85 -18.60 -11.34 4.46
CA GLU A 85 -17.15 -11.33 4.49
C GLU A 85 -16.58 -10.55 3.31
N PHE A 86 -15.52 -9.79 3.55
CA PHE A 86 -14.78 -9.07 2.53
C PHE A 86 -13.51 -9.83 2.15
N LYS A 87 -13.29 -10.00 0.84
CA LYS A 87 -12.12 -10.69 0.28
C LYS A 87 -11.42 -9.87 -0.79
N ILE A 88 -10.09 -9.93 -0.78
CA ILE A 88 -9.23 -9.29 -1.76
C ILE A 88 -8.49 -10.38 -2.54
N GLU A 89 -8.59 -10.37 -3.86
CA GLU A 89 -7.82 -11.27 -4.72
C GLU A 89 -6.83 -10.46 -5.54
N PHE A 90 -5.55 -10.77 -5.41
CA PHE A 90 -4.52 -10.16 -6.24
C PHE A 90 -4.42 -10.92 -7.55
N GLU A 91 -4.74 -10.26 -8.64
CA GLU A 91 -4.66 -10.79 -9.99
C GLU A 91 -3.54 -10.08 -10.76
N GLN A 92 -3.00 -10.75 -11.78
CA GLN A 92 -2.02 -10.13 -12.67
C GLN A 92 -2.66 -9.89 -14.03
N LYS A 93 -3.19 -8.69 -14.24
CA LYS A 93 -3.83 -8.30 -15.50
C LYS A 93 -2.86 -7.49 -16.34
N ARG A 94 -2.56 -7.97 -17.56
CA ARG A 94 -1.65 -7.29 -18.51
C ARG A 94 -0.27 -6.96 -17.91
N GLY A 95 0.25 -7.84 -17.05
CA GLY A 95 1.55 -7.66 -16.39
C GLY A 95 1.56 -6.65 -15.24
N ARG A 96 0.41 -6.07 -14.87
CA ARG A 96 0.26 -5.22 -13.69
C ARG A 96 -0.46 -5.97 -12.57
N PRO A 97 -0.01 -5.86 -11.31
CA PRO A 97 -0.77 -6.37 -10.18
C PRO A 97 -2.05 -5.52 -10.04
N GLU A 98 -3.20 -6.17 -10.07
CA GLU A 98 -4.51 -5.61 -9.78
C GLU A 98 -5.08 -6.29 -8.53
N ALA A 99 -5.93 -5.57 -7.79
CA ALA A 99 -6.64 -6.12 -6.64
C ALA A 99 -8.14 -6.10 -6.94
N SER A 100 -8.73 -7.28 -7.00
CA SER A 100 -10.17 -7.47 -7.14
C SER A 100 -10.80 -7.58 -5.75
N PHE A 101 -11.92 -6.91 -5.53
CA PHE A 101 -12.63 -6.92 -4.26
C PHE A 101 -13.93 -7.72 -4.38
N TYR A 102 -14.22 -8.51 -3.35
CA TYR A 102 -15.40 -9.36 -3.30
C TYR A 102 -16.09 -9.29 -1.94
N VAL A 103 -17.41 -9.40 -1.96
CA VAL A 103 -18.23 -9.62 -0.76
C VAL A 103 -18.90 -10.97 -0.86
N ILE A 104 -18.65 -11.80 0.15
CA ILE A 104 -19.23 -13.13 0.29
C ILE A 104 -20.35 -13.05 1.32
N THR A 105 -21.58 -13.41 0.96
CA THR A 105 -22.66 -13.63 1.94
C THR A 105 -22.82 -15.12 2.18
N LYS A 106 -22.79 -15.50 3.45
CA LYS A 106 -23.13 -16.85 3.88
C LYS A 106 -24.64 -16.91 4.10
N LEU A 107 -25.34 -17.70 3.28
CA LEU A 107 -26.79 -17.88 3.37
C LEU A 107 -27.11 -19.00 4.38
N ASP A 108 -26.37 -20.11 4.28
CA ASP A 108 -26.43 -21.28 5.17
C ASP A 108 -25.01 -21.89 5.31
N ASP A 109 -24.84 -22.97 6.10
CA ASP A 109 -23.54 -23.64 6.31
C ASP A 109 -22.87 -24.16 5.02
N GLU A 110 -23.64 -24.41 3.95
CA GLU A 110 -23.12 -24.96 2.69
C GLU A 110 -23.25 -24.02 1.47
N SER A 111 -23.89 -22.86 1.61
CA SER A 111 -24.13 -21.95 0.47
C SER A 111 -23.60 -20.55 0.70
N GLU A 112 -22.73 -20.12 -0.21
CA GLU A 112 -22.14 -18.79 -0.22
C GLU A 112 -22.33 -18.12 -1.58
N VAL A 113 -22.56 -16.81 -1.55
CA VAL A 113 -22.67 -15.99 -2.76
C VAL A 113 -21.55 -14.96 -2.75
N LYS A 114 -20.60 -15.13 -3.68
CA LYS A 114 -19.47 -14.22 -3.90
C LYS A 114 -19.76 -13.29 -5.07
N ASN A 115 -19.88 -12.00 -4.78
CA ASN A 115 -20.12 -10.98 -5.81
C ASN A 115 -19.12 -9.82 -5.69
N SER A 116 -18.86 -9.13 -6.81
CA SER A 116 -18.21 -7.83 -6.77
C SER A 116 -19.12 -6.80 -6.08
N PRO A 117 -18.58 -5.94 -5.18
CA PRO A 117 -19.36 -4.87 -4.56
C PRO A 117 -20.07 -3.99 -5.59
N GLU A 118 -19.39 -3.67 -6.70
CA GLU A 118 -19.86 -2.78 -7.76
C GLU A 118 -21.07 -3.34 -8.51
N GLU A 119 -21.14 -4.65 -8.66
CA GLU A 119 -22.13 -5.31 -9.51
C GLU A 119 -23.41 -5.69 -8.76
N SER A 120 -23.36 -5.89 -7.43
CA SER A 120 -24.46 -6.60 -6.75
C SER A 120 -24.83 -6.10 -5.35
N ARG A 121 -24.10 -5.16 -4.73
CA ARG A 121 -24.31 -4.82 -3.31
C ARG A 121 -24.84 -3.40 -3.05
N GLY A 122 -25.08 -2.62 -4.10
CA GLY A 122 -25.62 -1.26 -4.01
C GLY A 122 -24.63 -0.26 -3.42
N GLY A 123 -24.95 1.04 -3.51
CA GLY A 123 -24.04 2.11 -3.10
C GLY A 123 -23.66 2.10 -1.62
N GLY A 124 -24.57 1.70 -0.73
CA GLY A 124 -24.32 1.71 0.72
C GLY A 124 -23.19 0.78 1.17
N ILE A 125 -23.17 -0.46 0.66
CA ILE A 125 -22.09 -1.42 0.96
C ILE A 125 -20.75 -0.90 0.40
N ILE A 126 -20.76 -0.32 -0.80
CA ILE A 126 -19.57 0.26 -1.42
C ILE A 126 -19.03 1.42 -0.57
N ASP A 127 -19.89 2.28 -0.04
CA ASP A 127 -19.49 3.38 0.83
C ASP A 127 -18.87 2.88 2.14
N ILE A 128 -19.44 1.83 2.76
CA ILE A 128 -18.91 1.22 3.99
C ILE A 128 -17.53 0.61 3.73
N ILE A 129 -17.38 -0.16 2.65
CA ILE A 129 -16.09 -0.74 2.24
C ILE A 129 -15.07 0.38 2.00
N SER A 130 -15.45 1.40 1.25
CA SER A 130 -14.58 2.52 0.90
C SER A 130 -14.12 3.30 2.13
N LEU A 131 -15.04 3.59 3.06
CA LEU A 131 -14.74 4.25 4.33
C LEU A 131 -13.75 3.42 5.16
N THR A 132 -14.03 2.11 5.28
CA THR A 132 -13.20 1.21 6.09
C THR A 132 -11.83 0.99 5.47
N LEU A 133 -11.71 0.87 4.15
CA LEU A 133 -10.42 0.75 3.45
C LEU A 133 -9.55 2.00 3.63
N LYS A 134 -10.14 3.20 3.51
CA LYS A 134 -9.42 4.46 3.80
C LYS A 134 -8.88 4.47 5.23
N TYR A 135 -9.70 4.01 6.18
CA TYR A 135 -9.28 3.86 7.56
C TYR A 135 -8.14 2.83 7.73
N CYS A 136 -8.25 1.66 7.10
CA CYS A 136 -7.22 0.63 7.13
C CYS A 136 -5.88 1.19 6.62
N MET A 137 -5.90 1.94 5.51
CA MET A 137 -4.70 2.59 4.97
C MET A 137 -4.05 3.55 5.97
N LEU A 138 -4.84 4.34 6.72
CA LEU A 138 -4.30 5.23 7.75
C LEU A 138 -3.64 4.46 8.90
N GLN A 139 -4.20 3.31 9.28
CA GLN A 139 -3.70 2.50 10.39
C GLN A 139 -2.47 1.65 10.02
N THR A 140 -2.39 1.16 8.79
CA THR A 140 -1.27 0.31 8.36
C THR A 140 -0.12 1.10 7.74
N HIS A 141 -0.25 2.42 7.61
CA HIS A 141 0.82 3.25 7.06
C HIS A 141 2.02 3.30 8.03
N ASN A 142 3.23 3.14 7.49
CA ASN A 142 4.48 3.25 8.24
C ASN A 142 5.41 4.22 7.50
N PRO A 143 5.84 5.34 8.12
CA PRO A 143 5.60 5.75 9.51
C PRO A 143 4.13 6.09 9.81
N PRO A 144 3.66 5.99 11.06
CA PRO A 144 2.26 6.27 11.40
C PRO A 144 1.80 7.66 10.92
N ILE A 145 0.60 7.73 10.33
CA ILE A 145 -0.03 9.02 10.00
C ILE A 145 -0.71 9.53 11.26
N GLU A 146 -0.28 10.65 11.82
CA GLU A 146 -0.83 11.18 13.10
C GLU A 146 -2.04 12.13 12.92
N GLY A 147 -2.29 12.60 11.70
CA GLY A 147 -3.35 13.57 11.42
C GLY A 147 -4.79 13.03 11.61
N PRO A 148 -5.79 13.93 11.59
CA PRO A 148 -7.19 13.52 11.75
C PRO A 148 -7.68 12.70 10.56
N PHE A 149 -8.72 11.90 10.79
CA PHE A 149 -9.48 11.26 9.71
C PHE A 149 -10.54 12.23 9.20
N ILE A 150 -10.28 12.84 8.03
CA ILE A 150 -11.17 13.83 7.42
C ILE A 150 -12.14 13.13 6.47
N LEU A 151 -13.43 13.38 6.65
CA LEU A 151 -14.53 12.80 5.88
C LEU A 151 -15.41 13.90 5.31
N ASP A 152 -15.67 13.84 4.01
CA ASP A 152 -16.58 14.75 3.31
C ASP A 152 -17.75 13.93 2.77
N GLU A 153 -18.94 14.17 3.34
CA GLU A 153 -20.20 13.45 3.10
C GLU A 153 -20.02 11.91 3.06
N PRO A 154 -19.51 11.29 4.15
CA PRO A 154 -19.34 9.84 4.18
C PRO A 154 -20.70 9.13 4.17
N ALA A 155 -20.72 7.89 3.68
CA ALA A 155 -21.89 7.00 3.75
C ALA A 155 -23.16 7.56 3.09
N LYS A 156 -23.01 8.44 2.08
CA LYS A 156 -24.12 9.08 1.37
C LYS A 156 -25.14 8.11 0.78
N HIS A 157 -24.72 6.92 0.38
CA HIS A 157 -25.58 5.89 -0.22
C HIS A 157 -26.03 4.82 0.79
N VAL A 158 -25.64 4.94 2.05
CA VAL A 158 -26.11 4.06 3.12
C VAL A 158 -27.54 4.44 3.49
N SER A 159 -28.41 3.44 3.63
CA SER A 159 -29.80 3.68 4.02
C SER A 159 -29.92 4.21 5.45
N GLU A 160 -30.97 5.00 5.71
CA GLU A 160 -31.23 5.61 7.03
C GLU A 160 -31.23 4.60 8.18
N GLN A 161 -31.68 3.36 7.94
CA GLN A 161 -31.67 2.31 8.97
C GLN A 161 -30.26 1.90 9.44
N TYR A 162 -29.24 2.09 8.60
CA TYR A 162 -27.84 1.72 8.90
C TYR A 162 -26.97 2.93 9.22
N ILE A 163 -27.42 4.15 8.95
CA ILE A 163 -26.59 5.35 9.12
C ILE A 163 -26.20 5.59 10.58
N VAL A 164 -27.08 5.25 11.52
CA VAL A 164 -26.79 5.30 12.97
C VAL A 164 -25.64 4.34 13.32
N ASN A 165 -25.64 3.14 12.74
CA ASN A 165 -24.55 2.18 12.95
C ASN A 165 -23.24 2.65 12.33
N VAL A 166 -23.27 3.36 11.19
CA VAL A 166 -22.07 4.02 10.64
C VAL A 166 -21.51 5.04 11.61
N GLY A 167 -22.35 5.88 12.21
CA GLY A 167 -21.90 6.85 13.21
C GLY A 167 -21.31 6.18 14.46
N ASN A 168 -21.94 5.11 14.95
CA ASN A 168 -21.42 4.32 16.07
C ASN A 168 -20.06 3.68 15.73
N PHE A 169 -19.91 3.15 14.52
CA PHE A 169 -18.64 2.62 14.03
C PHE A 169 -17.54 3.69 13.99
N LEU A 170 -17.85 4.90 13.52
CA LEU A 170 -16.93 6.04 13.54
C LEU A 170 -16.56 6.43 14.99
N LYS A 171 -17.50 6.37 15.92
CA LYS A 171 -17.24 6.62 17.35
C LYS A 171 -16.32 5.57 17.95
N GLU A 172 -16.52 4.30 17.60
CA GLU A 172 -15.70 3.17 18.04
C GLU A 172 -14.27 3.27 17.48
N ILE A 173 -14.10 3.72 16.24
CA ILE A 173 -12.80 4.05 15.67
C ILE A 173 -12.13 5.17 16.48
N ASN A 174 -12.83 6.26 16.76
CA ASN A 174 -12.29 7.37 17.53
C ASN A 174 -11.83 6.91 18.93
N SER A 175 -12.68 6.18 19.66
CA SER A 175 -12.39 5.74 21.03
C SER A 175 -11.27 4.70 21.11
N THR A 176 -11.23 3.75 20.17
CA THR A 176 -10.25 2.66 20.17
C THR A 176 -8.85 3.14 19.79
N PHE A 177 -8.76 4.07 18.83
CA PHE A 177 -7.49 4.48 18.23
C PHE A 177 -7.08 5.90 18.59
N ASN A 178 -7.89 6.59 19.40
CA ASN A 178 -7.69 7.96 19.84
C ASN A 178 -7.36 8.93 18.67
N ARG A 179 -8.03 8.72 17.54
CA ARG A 179 -7.85 9.53 16.33
C ARG A 179 -9.01 10.48 16.15
N GLN A 180 -8.71 11.77 16.04
CA GLN A 180 -9.70 12.79 15.74
C GLN A 180 -10.37 12.52 14.38
N ILE A 181 -11.69 12.61 14.34
CA ILE A 181 -12.48 12.55 13.11
C ILE A 181 -13.06 13.94 12.85
N ILE A 182 -12.86 14.46 11.63
CA ILE A 182 -13.47 15.71 11.17
C ILE A 182 -14.38 15.35 10.02
N MET A 183 -15.68 15.61 10.18
CA MET A 183 -16.69 15.16 9.24
C MET A 183 -17.55 16.34 8.77
N VAL A 184 -17.66 16.51 7.46
CA VAL A 184 -18.63 17.41 6.83
C VAL A 184 -19.81 16.57 6.38
N THR A 185 -21.01 16.85 6.90
CA THR A 185 -22.21 16.16 6.45
C THR A 185 -23.49 16.96 6.68
N HIS A 186 -24.49 16.75 5.83
CA HIS A 186 -25.87 17.19 6.06
C HIS A 186 -26.73 16.12 6.75
N ASN A 187 -26.23 14.89 6.95
CA ASN A 187 -26.97 13.84 7.64
C ASN A 187 -27.06 14.13 9.15
N THR A 188 -28.28 14.27 9.67
CA THR A 188 -28.52 14.66 11.07
C THR A 188 -28.08 13.58 12.04
N HIS A 189 -28.31 12.30 11.73
CA HIS A 189 -27.91 11.18 12.60
C HIS A 189 -26.40 11.09 12.77
N LEU A 190 -25.64 11.27 11.68
CA LEU A 190 -24.18 11.32 11.77
C LEU A 190 -23.69 12.54 12.57
N SER A 191 -24.37 13.68 12.42
CA SER A 191 -24.04 14.90 13.15
C SER A 191 -24.33 14.79 14.65
N GLU A 192 -25.36 14.06 15.06
CA GLU A 192 -25.77 13.88 16.46
C GLU A 192 -24.76 13.06 17.28
N ILE A 193 -23.97 12.20 16.63
CA ILE A 193 -22.98 11.32 17.29
C ILE A 193 -21.64 12.04 17.55
N SER A 194 -21.47 13.24 16.99
CA SER A 194 -20.24 14.04 17.14
C SER A 194 -20.03 14.53 18.58
N ASP A 195 -18.78 14.75 18.97
CA ASP A 195 -18.46 15.41 20.25
C ASP A 195 -18.69 16.92 20.19
N LYS A 196 -18.58 17.49 18.98
CA LYS A 196 -18.77 18.91 18.69
C LYS A 196 -19.39 19.07 17.31
N ARG A 197 -20.36 19.99 17.20
CA ARG A 197 -21.05 20.30 15.96
C ARG A 197 -20.88 21.76 15.57
N TYR A 198 -20.51 21.99 14.32
CA TYR A 198 -20.50 23.32 13.72
C TYR A 198 -21.47 23.34 12.56
N VAL A 199 -22.40 24.30 12.56
CA VAL A 199 -23.34 24.52 11.46
C VAL A 199 -22.85 25.70 10.65
N VAL A 200 -22.72 25.49 9.34
CA VAL A 200 -22.34 26.52 8.38
C VAL A 200 -23.60 26.97 7.63
N SER A 201 -23.92 28.26 7.71
CA SER A 201 -25.01 28.91 6.97
C SER A 201 -24.47 30.01 6.07
N MET A 202 -25.24 30.39 5.05
CA MET A 202 -24.88 31.49 4.15
C MET A 202 -25.76 32.70 4.45
N GLU A 203 -25.12 33.84 4.79
CA GLU A 203 -25.79 35.13 4.99
C GLU A 203 -25.16 36.15 4.05
N ASN A 204 -25.94 36.72 3.13
CA ASN A 204 -25.48 37.71 2.14
C ASN A 204 -24.24 37.27 1.31
N GLY A 205 -24.16 35.97 0.98
CA GLY A 205 -23.03 35.38 0.23
C GLY A 205 -21.77 35.13 1.05
N ILE A 206 -21.83 35.30 2.38
CA ILE A 206 -20.73 35.02 3.31
C ILE A 206 -21.11 33.77 4.12
N SER A 207 -20.20 32.80 4.19
CA SER A 207 -20.35 31.64 5.07
C SER A 207 -20.12 32.04 6.53
N ILE A 208 -21.10 31.75 7.37
CA ILE A 208 -21.08 32.00 8.81
C ILE A 208 -21.16 30.66 9.53
N THR A 209 -20.34 30.47 10.55
CA THR A 209 -20.27 29.23 11.33
C THR A 209 -20.74 29.47 12.76
N LYS A 210 -21.60 28.59 13.27
CA LYS A 210 -22.05 28.60 14.68
C LYS A 210 -21.78 27.24 15.29
N GLU A 211 -21.15 27.21 16.48
CA GLU A 211 -21.05 26.00 17.30
C GLU A 211 -22.42 25.72 17.93
N TYR A 212 -22.86 24.46 17.86
CA TYR A 212 -24.07 23.99 18.50
C TYR A 212 -23.68 23.05 19.63
N ASP A 213 -24.06 23.40 20.86
CA ASP A 213 -23.89 22.53 22.01
C ASP A 213 -24.84 21.33 21.87
N ILE A 214 -24.28 20.13 21.97
CA ILE A 214 -25.05 18.89 21.99
C ILE A 214 -25.42 18.67 23.46
N GLU A 215 -26.71 18.79 23.80
CA GLU A 215 -27.20 18.42 25.13
C GLU A 215 -26.87 16.94 25.38
N GLN A 216 -25.97 16.66 26.33
CA GLN A 216 -25.65 15.30 26.73
C GLN A 216 -26.85 14.72 27.51
N ASN A 217 -27.52 13.72 26.92
CA ASN A 217 -28.38 12.80 27.67
C ASN A 217 -27.53 11.71 28.34
#